data_AF-A0A3S4JLM8-F1
#
_entry.id   AF-A0A3S4JLM8-F1
#
_cell.length_a   1.000
_cell.length_b   1.000
_cell.length_c   1.000
_cell.angle_alpha   90.00
_cell.angle_beta   90.00
_cell.angle_gamma   90.00
#
_symmetry.space_group_name_H-M   'P 1'
#
loop_
_entity.id
_entity.type
_entity.pdbx_description
1 polymer ?
#
loop_
_entity_poly.entity_id
_entity_poly.type
_entity_poly.pdbx_seq_one_letter_code
_entity_poly.pdbx_strand_id
1 'polypeptide(L)'
;MQKQQAPFRADIVGSFLRPDTIKQARLQFACGEITAQQLRAVEDDAIRTVVEQQCACGLHVVTDGEFRRAWWHFDFFDGLQGVERYDAEKGIQFNGVQTKAHGVRVTGKLGFGDHPMLEDFRYLKSISGAAEPKMTIPSPSVLHFRGGRKDIDATVYPHLDAYFDDLATTWRDAIHAFYEAGCRYLQLDDTVWAYLCSDQQRQQIRERGDDPDELAQIYARVINRALEDKPADLTVGLHVCRGNFRSTWISEGAMNRWRKCCSAR
;
A
#
# COMPACT_ATOMS: atom_id res chain seq x y z
N MET A 1 -18.94 12.26 -25.96
CA MET A 1 -17.81 12.45 -25.02
C MET A 1 -17.83 11.29 -24.04
N GLN A 2 -16.73 10.53 -23.92
CA GLN A 2 -16.60 9.51 -22.86
C GLN A 2 -16.65 10.19 -21.49
N LYS A 3 -17.35 9.59 -20.53
CA LYS A 3 -17.29 10.03 -19.13
C LYS A 3 -15.85 9.92 -18.65
N GLN A 4 -15.26 11.03 -18.22
CA GLN A 4 -13.96 11.09 -17.53
C GLN A 4 -14.14 10.74 -16.06
N GLN A 5 -14.65 9.53 -15.78
CA GLN A 5 -14.81 9.01 -14.42
C GLN A 5 -14.33 7.57 -14.40
N ALA A 6 -13.68 7.16 -13.32
CA ALA A 6 -13.19 5.81 -13.15
C ALA A 6 -14.35 4.76 -13.23
N PRO A 7 -14.06 3.52 -13.68
CA PRO A 7 -12.77 3.03 -14.15
C PRO A 7 -12.43 3.53 -15.57
N PHE A 8 -11.18 3.94 -15.75
CA PHE A 8 -10.67 4.39 -17.05
C PHE A 8 -10.34 3.19 -17.94
N ARG A 9 -10.49 3.33 -19.27
CA ARG A 9 -10.13 2.26 -20.21
C ARG A 9 -8.63 1.95 -20.22
N ALA A 10 -7.81 2.99 -20.04
CA ALA A 10 -6.38 2.88 -19.82
C ALA A 10 -6.09 3.42 -18.41
N ASP A 11 -5.56 2.56 -17.55
CA ASP A 11 -5.25 2.83 -16.16
C ASP A 11 -3.88 2.21 -15.84
N ILE A 12 -3.24 2.70 -14.79
CA ILE A 12 -1.93 2.28 -14.35
C ILE A 12 -2.00 1.82 -12.90
N VAL A 13 -1.17 0.85 -12.53
CA VAL A 13 -1.20 0.30 -11.17
C VAL A 13 -0.67 1.33 -10.16
N GLY A 14 0.47 1.98 -10.44
CA GLY A 14 1.10 2.90 -9.49
C GLY A 14 2.56 3.13 -9.82
N SER A 15 3.38 2.12 -9.53
CA SER A 15 4.84 2.22 -9.56
C SER A 15 5.41 2.35 -10.99
N PHE A 16 6.46 3.17 -11.13
CA PHE A 16 7.33 3.23 -12.32
C PHE A 16 8.76 2.83 -11.96
N LEU A 17 9.58 2.54 -12.98
CA LEU A 17 11.01 2.31 -12.75
C LEU A 17 11.66 3.58 -12.19
N ARG A 18 12.24 3.45 -10.98
CA ARG A 18 12.92 4.57 -10.33
C ARG A 18 14.08 5.07 -11.20
N PRO A 19 14.11 6.36 -11.58
CA PRO A 19 15.20 6.91 -12.39
C PRO A 19 16.51 6.93 -11.60
N ASP A 20 17.63 6.94 -12.32
CA ASP A 20 18.96 6.92 -11.71
C ASP A 20 19.23 8.19 -10.89
N THR A 21 18.62 9.32 -11.24
CA THR A 21 18.70 10.57 -10.47
C THR A 21 18.24 10.40 -9.02
N ILE A 22 17.11 9.74 -8.79
CA ILE A 22 16.63 9.44 -7.43
C ILE A 22 17.56 8.42 -6.75
N LYS A 23 18.03 7.40 -7.48
CA LYS A 23 18.95 6.41 -6.89
C LYS A 23 20.22 7.07 -6.37
N GLN A 24 20.82 7.96 -7.15
CA GLN A 24 22.01 8.72 -6.75
C GLN A 24 21.71 9.67 -5.59
N ALA A 25 20.63 10.45 -5.66
CA ALA A 25 20.26 11.35 -4.57
C ALA A 25 20.03 10.62 -3.24
N ARG A 26 19.45 9.41 -3.27
CA ARG A 26 19.30 8.57 -2.06
C ARG A 26 20.62 8.09 -1.50
N LEU A 27 21.60 7.76 -2.35
CA LEU A 27 22.95 7.40 -1.91
C LEU A 27 23.64 8.62 -1.27
N GLN A 28 23.56 9.78 -1.92
CA GLN A 28 24.11 11.04 -1.41
C GLN A 28 23.48 11.42 -0.06
N PHE A 29 22.16 11.29 0.07
CA PHE A 29 21.46 11.53 1.33
C PHE A 29 21.90 10.56 2.44
N ALA A 30 22.02 9.26 2.12
CA ALA A 30 22.50 8.27 3.07
C ALA A 30 23.96 8.50 3.52
N CYS A 31 24.78 9.13 2.66
CA CYS A 31 26.15 9.55 2.97
C CYS A 31 26.24 10.94 3.63
N GLY A 32 25.13 11.65 3.82
CA GLY A 32 25.09 12.99 4.39
C GLY A 32 25.56 14.11 3.45
N GLU A 33 25.68 13.84 2.15
CA GLU A 33 26.14 14.78 1.13
C GLU A 33 25.05 15.80 0.73
N ILE A 34 23.78 15.40 0.82
CA ILE A 34 22.63 16.28 0.57
C ILE A 34 21.65 16.24 1.75
N THR A 35 20.89 17.32 1.94
CA THR A 35 19.84 17.41 2.95
C THR A 35 18.57 16.68 2.52
N ALA A 36 17.66 16.41 3.48
CA ALA A 36 16.35 15.84 3.17
C ALA A 36 15.54 16.74 2.20
N GLN A 37 15.70 18.07 2.29
CA GLN A 37 15.05 19.02 1.38
C GLN A 37 15.62 18.93 -0.04
N GLN A 38 16.93 18.74 -0.18
CA GLN A 38 17.57 18.53 -1.49
C GLN A 38 17.15 17.20 -2.11
N LEU A 39 17.08 16.11 -1.31
CA LEU A 39 16.53 14.84 -1.78
C LEU A 39 15.07 15.01 -2.24
N ARG A 40 14.26 15.70 -1.45
CA ARG A 40 12.85 16.00 -1.77
C ARG A 40 12.75 16.70 -3.12
N ALA A 41 13.56 17.73 -3.36
CA ALA A 41 13.56 18.45 -4.64
C ALA A 41 13.90 17.56 -5.85
N VAL A 42 14.88 16.65 -5.71
CA VAL A 42 15.22 15.68 -6.78
C VAL A 42 14.05 14.72 -7.04
N GLU A 43 13.38 14.25 -5.98
CA GLU A 43 12.20 13.41 -6.12
C GLU A 43 11.03 14.15 -6.77
N ASP A 44 10.79 15.41 -6.38
CA ASP A 44 9.77 16.30 -6.96
C ASP A 44 9.96 16.44 -8.48
N ASP A 45 11.17 16.78 -8.94
CA ASP A 45 11.47 16.95 -10.37
C ASP A 45 11.29 15.66 -11.17
N ALA A 46 11.69 14.52 -10.60
CA ALA A 46 11.48 13.22 -11.22
C ALA A 46 9.99 12.84 -11.28
N ILE A 47 9.21 13.16 -10.26
CA ILE A 47 7.77 12.94 -10.23
C ILE A 47 7.08 13.83 -11.27
N ARG A 48 7.44 15.10 -11.37
CA ARG A 48 6.94 16.00 -12.43
C ARG A 48 7.18 15.40 -13.82
N THR A 49 8.41 14.96 -14.07
CA THR A 49 8.80 14.36 -15.35
C THR A 49 7.96 13.12 -15.68
N VAL A 50 7.76 12.19 -14.72
CA VAL A 50 6.97 10.99 -14.99
C VAL A 50 5.48 11.30 -15.18
N VAL A 51 4.94 12.31 -14.49
CA VAL A 51 3.55 12.77 -14.69
C VAL A 51 3.38 13.37 -16.09
N GLU A 52 4.30 14.21 -16.54
CA GLU A 52 4.30 14.76 -17.89
C GLU A 52 4.36 13.67 -18.96
N GLN A 53 5.18 12.64 -18.76
CA GLN A 53 5.27 11.48 -19.65
C GLN A 53 3.96 10.68 -19.69
N GLN A 54 3.33 10.45 -18.55
CA GLN A 54 2.03 9.77 -18.48
C GLN A 54 0.96 10.54 -19.26
N CYS A 55 0.88 11.86 -19.05
CA CYS A 55 -0.04 12.73 -19.79
C CYS A 55 0.26 12.76 -21.30
N ALA A 56 1.53 12.84 -21.70
CA ALA A 56 1.95 12.82 -23.10
C ALA A 56 1.62 11.50 -23.80
N CYS A 57 1.58 10.39 -23.05
CA CYS A 57 1.11 9.09 -23.53
C CYS A 57 -0.42 8.98 -23.59
N GLY A 58 -1.17 10.03 -23.24
CA GLY A 58 -2.62 10.07 -23.28
C GLY A 58 -3.31 9.43 -22.08
N LEU A 59 -2.59 9.19 -20.97
CA LEU A 59 -3.21 8.70 -19.74
C LEU A 59 -4.05 9.80 -19.09
N HIS A 60 -5.27 9.44 -18.69
CA HIS A 60 -6.19 10.31 -17.94
C HIS A 60 -6.07 10.14 -16.42
N VAL A 61 -5.33 9.13 -15.98
CA VAL A 61 -4.97 8.87 -14.59
C VAL A 61 -3.47 8.87 -14.49
N VAL A 62 -2.94 9.60 -13.51
CA VAL A 62 -1.50 9.70 -13.27
C VAL A 62 -1.16 9.36 -11.83
N THR A 63 0.06 8.89 -11.62
CA THR A 63 0.61 8.52 -10.32
C THR A 63 1.99 9.16 -10.15
N ASP A 64 2.50 9.20 -8.93
CA ASP A 64 3.86 9.67 -8.63
C ASP A 64 4.95 8.62 -8.91
N GLY A 65 4.57 7.47 -9.48
CA GLY A 65 5.46 6.34 -9.71
C GLY A 65 6.00 5.67 -8.45
N GLU A 66 5.47 6.00 -7.27
CA GLU A 66 5.96 5.57 -5.96
C GLU A 66 7.44 5.93 -5.72
N PHE A 67 7.89 7.02 -6.35
CA PHE A 67 9.31 7.39 -6.41
C PHE A 67 9.91 7.69 -5.05
N ARG A 68 9.11 8.19 -4.10
CA ARG A 68 9.51 8.50 -2.71
C ARG A 68 9.59 7.29 -1.80
N ARG A 69 9.08 6.14 -2.22
CA ARG A 69 9.01 4.95 -1.35
C ARG A 69 10.29 4.13 -1.46
N ALA A 70 10.91 3.75 -0.35
CA ALA A 70 11.86 2.64 -0.34
C ALA A 70 11.12 1.30 -0.48
N TRP A 71 9.96 1.19 0.17
CA TRP A 71 9.07 0.04 0.23
C TRP A 71 7.61 0.52 0.24
N TRP A 72 6.83 0.14 -0.78
CA TRP A 72 5.43 0.55 -0.96
C TRP A 72 4.56 0.43 0.30
N HIS A 73 4.73 -0.65 1.06
CA HIS A 73 4.01 -0.91 2.31
C HIS A 73 4.68 -0.32 3.57
N PHE A 74 5.95 -0.63 3.84
CA PHE A 74 6.61 -0.21 5.08
C PHE A 74 6.71 1.30 5.24
N ASP A 75 6.81 2.08 4.15
CA ASP A 75 6.80 3.55 4.23
C ASP A 75 5.45 4.12 4.62
N PHE A 76 4.36 3.41 4.31
CA PHE A 76 3.04 3.77 4.81
C PHE A 76 2.88 3.32 6.27
N PHE A 77 3.25 2.09 6.59
CA PHE A 77 3.07 1.56 7.96
C PHE A 77 3.87 2.34 9.02
N ASP A 78 5.06 2.85 8.67
CA ASP A 78 5.88 3.68 9.56
C ASP A 78 5.25 5.04 9.89
N GLY A 79 4.33 5.51 9.06
CA GLY A 79 3.57 6.73 9.31
C GLY A 79 2.31 6.52 10.16
N LEU A 80 2.00 5.28 10.55
CA LEU A 80 0.82 4.97 11.37
C LEU A 80 1.14 5.11 12.87
N GLN A 81 0.16 5.58 13.63
CA GLN A 81 0.24 5.57 15.08
C GLN A 81 0.22 4.13 15.59
N GLY A 82 1.00 3.85 16.63
CA GLY A 82 1.07 2.52 17.24
C GLY A 82 1.87 1.49 16.44
N VAL A 83 2.52 1.88 15.35
CA VAL A 83 3.40 1.04 14.54
C VAL A 83 4.85 1.50 14.68
N GLU A 84 5.77 0.54 14.81
CA GLU A 84 7.21 0.79 14.93
C GLU A 84 7.97 -0.08 13.92
N ARG A 85 8.93 0.53 13.22
CA ARG A 85 9.92 -0.21 12.41
C ARG A 85 10.98 -0.86 13.30
N TYR A 86 11.38 -2.06 12.93
CA TYR A 86 12.51 -2.75 13.55
C TYR A 86 13.36 -3.47 12.51
N ASP A 87 14.63 -3.70 12.85
CA ASP A 87 15.51 -4.57 12.08
C ASP A 87 15.14 -6.03 12.40
N ALA A 88 14.57 -6.72 11.43
CA ALA A 88 14.18 -8.12 11.54
C ALA A 88 15.40 -9.04 11.40
N GLU A 89 15.30 -10.28 11.89
CA GLU A 89 16.37 -11.27 11.72
C GLU A 89 16.45 -11.80 10.27
N LYS A 90 15.34 -11.73 9.52
CA LYS A 90 15.24 -12.20 8.14
C LYS A 90 14.38 -11.24 7.30
N GLY A 91 14.86 -10.86 6.12
CA GLY A 91 14.08 -10.12 5.13
C GLY A 91 13.05 -10.99 4.41
N ILE A 92 12.19 -10.34 3.62
CA ILE A 92 11.15 -10.97 2.81
C ILE A 92 11.83 -11.84 1.73
N GLN A 93 11.37 -13.09 1.60
CA GLN A 93 11.88 -14.00 0.57
C GLN A 93 11.07 -13.84 -0.72
N PHE A 94 11.77 -13.47 -1.80
CA PHE A 94 11.29 -13.56 -3.17
C PHE A 94 12.06 -14.67 -3.90
N ASN A 95 11.55 -15.17 -5.03
CA ASN A 95 12.21 -16.23 -5.77
C ASN A 95 13.62 -15.79 -6.23
N GLY A 96 14.66 -16.31 -5.54
CA GLY A 96 16.07 -16.01 -5.82
C GLY A 96 16.66 -14.75 -5.16
N VAL A 97 15.89 -13.97 -4.38
CA VAL A 97 16.41 -12.77 -3.68
C VAL A 97 15.76 -12.58 -2.31
N GLN A 98 16.57 -12.37 -1.27
CA GLN A 98 16.10 -11.94 0.06
C GLN A 98 16.25 -10.43 0.21
N THR A 99 15.22 -9.76 0.72
CA THR A 99 15.26 -8.30 0.96
C THR A 99 16.11 -7.95 2.18
N LYS A 100 16.42 -6.66 2.37
CA LYS A 100 16.89 -6.16 3.68
C LYS A 100 15.85 -6.50 4.75
N ALA A 101 16.33 -6.84 5.94
CA ALA A 101 15.50 -7.31 7.04
C ALA A 101 14.94 -6.14 7.84
N HIS A 102 13.95 -5.45 7.27
CA HIS A 102 13.14 -4.49 8.00
C HIS A 102 11.73 -5.05 8.15
N GLY A 103 11.18 -4.94 9.34
CA GLY A 103 9.80 -5.30 9.67
C GLY A 103 9.09 -4.12 10.31
N VAL A 104 7.78 -4.28 10.50
CA VAL A 104 6.98 -3.39 11.34
C VAL A 104 6.27 -4.23 12.39
N ARG A 105 6.14 -3.70 13.59
CA ARG A 105 5.40 -4.29 14.70
C ARG A 105 4.43 -3.28 15.28
N VAL A 106 3.33 -3.77 15.85
CA VAL A 106 2.29 -2.96 16.47
C VAL A 106 2.55 -2.94 17.98
N THR A 107 3.01 -1.79 18.48
CA THR A 107 3.40 -1.56 19.88
C THR A 107 2.47 -0.62 20.62
N GLY A 108 1.45 -0.09 19.92
CA GLY A 108 0.43 0.78 20.49
C GLY A 108 -0.89 0.64 19.76
N LYS A 109 -1.90 1.40 20.21
CA LYS A 109 -3.19 1.47 19.54
C LYS A 109 -3.01 2.02 18.12
N LEU A 110 -3.54 1.32 17.13
CA LEU A 110 -3.50 1.75 15.74
C LEU A 110 -4.31 3.02 15.54
N GLY A 111 -3.78 3.93 14.74
CA GLY A 111 -4.46 5.16 14.35
C GLY A 111 -3.80 5.82 13.16
N PHE A 112 -4.56 6.68 12.47
CA PHE A 112 -4.07 7.50 11.38
C PHE A 112 -4.01 8.96 11.81
N GLY A 113 -2.86 9.60 11.63
CA GLY A 113 -2.62 10.99 12.03
C GLY A 113 -2.01 11.81 10.90
N ASP A 114 -1.04 12.64 11.23
CA ASP A 114 -0.27 13.41 10.25
C ASP A 114 0.70 12.51 9.50
N HIS A 115 0.21 11.89 8.42
CA HIS A 115 0.99 10.96 7.62
C HIS A 115 1.72 11.70 6.48
N PRO A 116 3.05 11.51 6.30
CA PRO A 116 3.83 12.17 5.24
C PRO A 116 3.29 12.00 3.81
N MET A 117 2.61 10.89 3.53
CA MET A 117 2.05 10.59 2.22
C MET A 117 0.87 11.50 1.85
N LEU A 118 0.27 12.22 2.80
CA LEU A 118 -0.71 13.27 2.50
C LEU A 118 -0.05 14.42 1.73
N GLU A 119 1.17 14.84 2.14
CA GLU A 119 1.94 15.86 1.41
C GLU A 119 2.46 15.33 0.06
N ASP A 120 2.82 14.05 -0.01
CA ASP A 120 3.18 13.41 -1.29
C ASP A 120 2.01 13.50 -2.29
N PHE A 121 0.80 13.20 -1.83
CA PHE A 121 -0.40 13.29 -2.65
C PHE A 121 -0.73 14.75 -3.02
N ARG A 122 -0.64 15.70 -2.10
CA ARG A 122 -0.87 17.13 -2.39
C ARG A 122 0.08 17.63 -3.48
N TYR A 123 1.35 17.21 -3.44
CA TYR A 123 2.31 17.50 -4.49
C TYR A 123 1.89 16.89 -5.83
N LEU A 124 1.59 15.58 -5.89
CA LEU A 124 1.11 14.92 -7.12
C LEU A 124 -0.08 15.66 -7.72
N LYS A 125 -1.09 15.97 -6.89
CA LYS A 125 -2.29 16.70 -7.31
C LYS A 125 -1.93 18.07 -7.93
N SER A 126 -0.99 18.80 -7.33
CA SER A 126 -0.58 20.13 -7.80
C SER A 126 0.03 20.15 -9.22
N ILE A 127 0.59 19.03 -9.67
CA ILE A 127 1.26 18.89 -10.96
C ILE A 127 0.49 18.03 -11.97
N SER A 128 -0.66 17.47 -11.58
CA SER A 128 -1.42 16.52 -12.44
C SER A 128 -2.23 17.20 -13.56
N GLY A 129 -2.37 18.53 -13.53
CA GLY A 129 -3.10 19.28 -14.54
C GLY A 129 -4.55 18.82 -14.64
N ALA A 130 -4.96 18.35 -15.82
CA ALA A 130 -6.31 17.84 -16.07
C ALA A 130 -6.45 16.32 -15.86
N ALA A 131 -5.35 15.61 -15.60
CA ALA A 131 -5.39 14.18 -15.29
C ALA A 131 -5.80 13.95 -13.83
N GLU A 132 -6.46 12.82 -13.56
CA GLU A 132 -6.86 12.40 -12.22
C GLU A 132 -5.64 11.86 -11.45
N PRO A 133 -5.21 12.51 -10.35
CA PRO A 133 -4.12 11.99 -9.52
C PRO A 133 -4.59 10.79 -8.70
N LYS A 134 -3.97 9.65 -8.95
CA LYS A 134 -4.22 8.40 -8.22
C LYS A 134 -3.14 8.17 -7.17
N MET A 135 -3.59 7.96 -5.93
CA MET A 135 -2.71 7.55 -4.83
C MET A 135 -2.83 6.05 -4.58
N THR A 136 -1.72 5.38 -4.32
CA THR A 136 -1.72 3.96 -3.89
C THR A 136 -1.27 3.86 -2.43
N ILE A 137 -1.96 3.05 -1.63
CA ILE A 137 -1.55 2.71 -0.25
C ILE A 137 -1.71 1.20 -0.04
N PRO A 138 -0.97 0.56 0.86
CA PRO A 138 -1.22 -0.84 1.19
C PRO A 138 -2.63 -1.05 1.73
N SER A 139 -3.24 -2.19 1.38
CA SER A 139 -4.47 -2.68 2.00
C SER A 139 -4.25 -3.02 3.49
N PRO A 140 -5.26 -2.87 4.37
CA PRO A 140 -5.13 -3.18 5.80
C PRO A 140 -4.71 -4.62 6.07
N SER A 141 -5.12 -5.56 5.21
CA SER A 141 -4.75 -6.99 5.32
C SER A 141 -3.24 -7.20 5.35
N VAL A 142 -2.47 -6.35 4.66
CA VAL A 142 -1.03 -6.49 4.48
C VAL A 142 -0.28 -6.26 5.79
N LEU A 143 -0.77 -5.36 6.65
CA LEU A 143 -0.17 -5.07 7.95
C LEU A 143 -0.25 -6.31 8.86
N HIS A 144 -1.43 -6.93 8.94
CA HIS A 144 -1.60 -8.15 9.74
C HIS A 144 -0.91 -9.36 9.11
N PHE A 145 -1.06 -9.59 7.80
CA PHE A 145 -0.73 -10.89 7.21
C PHE A 145 0.76 -11.28 7.32
N ARG A 146 1.68 -10.33 7.17
CA ARG A 146 3.13 -10.61 7.16
C ARG A 146 3.66 -10.98 8.53
N GLY A 147 3.25 -10.23 9.55
CA GLY A 147 3.68 -10.45 10.92
C GLY A 147 2.81 -11.44 11.68
N GLY A 148 1.50 -11.43 11.44
CA GLY A 148 0.53 -12.18 12.22
C GLY A 148 0.54 -11.74 13.69
N ARG A 149 0.02 -12.62 14.56
CA ARG A 149 -0.11 -12.33 15.99
C ARG A 149 1.21 -11.97 16.68
N LYS A 150 2.35 -12.54 16.26
CA LYS A 150 3.66 -12.33 16.91
C LYS A 150 4.17 -10.89 16.84
N ASP A 151 3.75 -10.12 15.84
CA ASP A 151 4.21 -8.75 15.63
C ASP A 151 3.20 -7.74 16.17
N ILE A 152 2.25 -8.18 17.01
CA ILE A 152 1.24 -7.34 17.67
C ILE A 152 1.40 -7.53 19.18
N ASP A 153 1.68 -6.44 19.89
CA ASP A 153 1.86 -6.45 21.34
C ASP A 153 0.59 -6.95 22.04
N ALA A 154 0.73 -8.07 22.74
CA ALA A 154 -0.36 -8.72 23.45
C ALA A 154 -0.87 -7.93 24.67
N THR A 155 -0.08 -6.99 25.18
CA THR A 155 -0.50 -6.08 26.27
C THR A 155 -1.40 -4.97 25.76
N VAL A 156 -1.21 -4.52 24.52
CA VAL A 156 -2.04 -3.52 23.85
C VAL A 156 -3.31 -4.15 23.28
N TYR A 157 -3.14 -5.31 22.64
CA TYR A 157 -4.22 -6.09 22.05
C TYR A 157 -4.21 -7.51 22.63
N PRO A 158 -4.83 -7.76 23.80
CA PRO A 158 -4.96 -9.12 24.32
C PRO A 158 -5.74 -10.04 23.38
N HIS A 159 -6.74 -9.48 22.70
CA HIS A 159 -7.57 -10.15 21.70
C HIS A 159 -7.49 -9.43 20.36
N LEU A 160 -7.45 -10.20 19.27
CA LEU A 160 -7.29 -9.65 17.92
C LEU A 160 -8.55 -8.97 17.38
N ASP A 161 -9.73 -9.20 17.95
CA ASP A 161 -10.95 -8.50 17.52
C ASP A 161 -10.80 -6.98 17.63
N ALA A 162 -10.31 -6.52 18.78
CA ALA A 162 -10.03 -5.09 18.99
C ALA A 162 -8.93 -4.56 18.06
N TYR A 163 -7.96 -5.42 17.68
CA TYR A 163 -6.94 -5.07 16.70
C TYR A 163 -7.56 -4.86 15.31
N PHE A 164 -8.43 -5.79 14.87
CA PHE A 164 -9.08 -5.68 13.57
C PHE A 164 -10.09 -4.53 13.49
N ASP A 165 -10.73 -4.18 14.60
CA ASP A 165 -11.59 -3.00 14.70
C ASP A 165 -10.79 -1.69 14.56
N ASP A 166 -9.67 -1.57 15.28
CA ASP A 166 -8.79 -0.40 15.17
C ASP A 166 -8.11 -0.34 13.80
N LEU A 167 -7.76 -1.49 13.20
CA LEU A 167 -7.21 -1.59 11.85
C LEU A 167 -8.20 -1.07 10.79
N ALA A 168 -9.47 -1.45 10.89
CA ALA A 168 -10.51 -0.94 10.00
C ALA A 168 -10.71 0.57 10.17
N THR A 169 -10.75 1.05 11.41
CA THR A 169 -10.88 2.48 11.73
C THR A 169 -9.70 3.29 11.18
N THR A 170 -8.47 2.80 11.39
CA THR A 170 -7.24 3.43 10.89
C THR A 170 -7.28 3.62 9.37
N TRP A 171 -7.74 2.61 8.62
CA TRP A 171 -7.85 2.74 7.16
C TRP A 171 -9.02 3.61 6.73
N ARG A 172 -10.15 3.59 7.45
CA ARG A 172 -11.24 4.55 7.22
C ARG A 172 -10.73 5.98 7.35
N ASP A 173 -10.04 6.28 8.44
CA ASP A 173 -9.48 7.60 8.70
C ASP A 173 -8.44 8.00 7.63
N ALA A 174 -7.59 7.05 7.20
CA ALA A 174 -6.67 7.27 6.09
C ALA A 174 -7.40 7.62 4.79
N ILE A 175 -8.43 6.85 4.42
CA ILE A 175 -9.24 7.06 3.22
C ILE A 175 -9.89 8.45 3.25
N HIS A 176 -10.47 8.85 4.38
CA HIS A 176 -11.04 10.18 4.57
C HIS A 176 -9.97 11.28 4.51
N ALA A 177 -8.81 11.09 5.13
CA ALA A 177 -7.73 12.07 5.10
C ALA A 177 -7.20 12.34 3.67
N PHE A 178 -7.03 11.29 2.86
CA PHE A 178 -6.69 11.45 1.44
C PHE A 178 -7.81 12.15 0.66
N TYR A 179 -9.07 11.82 0.96
CA TYR A 179 -10.21 12.50 0.35
C TYR A 179 -10.23 14.00 0.65
N GLU A 180 -9.97 14.38 1.91
CA GLU A 180 -9.87 15.78 2.36
C GLU A 180 -8.65 16.49 1.76
N ALA A 181 -7.54 15.79 1.51
CA ALA A 181 -6.44 16.31 0.68
C ALA A 181 -6.83 16.49 -0.80
N GLY A 182 -8.01 15.99 -1.19
CA GLY A 182 -8.62 16.14 -2.50
C GLY A 182 -8.36 14.98 -3.45
N CYS A 183 -8.05 13.80 -2.93
CA CYS A 183 -7.99 12.57 -3.70
C CYS A 183 -9.40 12.15 -4.11
N ARG A 184 -9.58 11.80 -5.39
CA ARG A 184 -10.81 11.18 -5.91
C ARG A 184 -10.57 9.80 -6.51
N TYR A 185 -9.30 9.38 -6.59
CA TYR A 185 -8.94 8.00 -6.87
C TYR A 185 -7.84 7.48 -5.94
N LEU A 186 -8.23 6.67 -4.95
CA LEU A 186 -7.33 5.94 -4.07
C LEU A 186 -7.29 4.45 -4.47
N GLN A 187 -6.14 3.81 -4.38
CA GLN A 187 -5.99 2.37 -4.60
C GLN A 187 -5.41 1.70 -3.36
N LEU A 188 -6.03 0.59 -2.95
CA LEU A 188 -5.51 -0.32 -1.95
C LEU A 188 -4.72 -1.44 -2.65
N ASP A 189 -3.44 -1.53 -2.37
CA ASP A 189 -2.57 -2.58 -2.89
C ASP A 189 -2.55 -3.78 -1.94
N ASP A 190 -2.99 -4.93 -2.44
CA ASP A 190 -3.19 -6.13 -1.62
C ASP A 190 -2.55 -7.35 -2.27
N THR A 191 -1.57 -7.92 -1.59
CA THR A 191 -0.92 -9.17 -2.02
C THR A 191 -1.49 -10.41 -1.33
N VAL A 192 -2.23 -10.21 -0.24
CA VAL A 192 -2.70 -11.26 0.65
C VAL A 192 -3.76 -12.12 -0.04
N TRP A 193 -4.67 -11.50 -0.81
CA TRP A 193 -5.70 -12.24 -1.55
C TRP A 193 -5.13 -13.25 -2.55
N ALA A 194 -3.99 -12.94 -3.16
CA ALA A 194 -3.31 -13.89 -4.03
C ALA A 194 -2.72 -15.06 -3.23
N TYR A 195 -2.12 -14.79 -2.07
CA TYR A 195 -1.57 -15.83 -1.19
C TYR A 195 -2.65 -16.75 -0.64
N LEU A 196 -3.82 -16.21 -0.29
CA LEU A 196 -4.97 -17.00 0.13
C LEU A 196 -5.53 -17.94 -0.97
N CYS A 197 -5.08 -17.79 -2.21
CA CYS A 197 -5.40 -18.68 -3.34
C CYS A 197 -4.30 -19.73 -3.61
N SER A 198 -3.13 -19.65 -2.99
CA SER A 198 -2.01 -20.58 -3.20
C SER A 198 -2.01 -21.67 -2.12
N ASP A 199 -2.01 -22.94 -2.50
CA ASP A 199 -2.03 -24.06 -1.54
C ASP A 199 -0.80 -24.06 -0.64
N GLN A 200 0.37 -23.70 -1.19
CA GLN A 200 1.62 -23.56 -0.42
C GLN A 200 1.49 -22.47 0.66
N GLN A 201 1.00 -21.30 0.30
CA GLN A 201 0.83 -20.20 1.25
C GLN A 201 -0.25 -20.52 2.30
N ARG A 202 -1.36 -21.13 1.87
CA ARG A 202 -2.40 -21.62 2.80
C ARG A 202 -1.86 -22.64 3.79
N GLN A 203 -0.94 -23.51 3.37
CA GLN A 203 -0.28 -24.44 4.27
C GLN A 203 0.61 -23.73 5.29
N GLN A 204 1.40 -22.72 4.87
CA GLN A 204 2.19 -21.90 5.78
C GLN A 204 1.32 -21.14 6.81
N ILE A 205 0.13 -20.67 6.39
CA ILE A 205 -0.86 -20.03 7.28
C ILE A 205 -1.34 -21.02 8.36
N ARG A 206 -1.62 -22.27 7.99
CA ARG A 206 -2.01 -23.31 8.96
C ARG A 206 -0.86 -23.67 9.90
N GLU A 207 0.36 -23.76 9.39
CA GLU A 207 1.56 -24.07 10.18
C GLU A 207 1.89 -23.00 11.22
N ARG A 208 1.56 -21.73 10.95
CA ARG A 208 1.66 -20.65 11.96
C ARG A 208 0.45 -20.57 12.91
N GLY A 209 -0.52 -21.47 12.78
CA GLY A 209 -1.67 -21.58 13.69
C GLY A 209 -2.92 -20.78 13.29
N ASP A 210 -2.97 -20.21 12.09
CA ASP A 210 -4.15 -19.48 11.60
C ASP A 210 -5.01 -20.35 10.66
N ASP A 211 -6.29 -20.03 10.54
CA ASP A 211 -7.16 -20.56 9.48
C ASP A 211 -7.19 -19.60 8.26
N PRO A 212 -6.73 -20.02 7.07
CA PRO A 212 -6.75 -19.17 5.88
C PRO A 212 -8.15 -18.77 5.41
N ASP A 213 -9.18 -19.58 5.65
CA ASP A 213 -10.56 -19.23 5.26
C ASP A 213 -11.18 -18.25 6.26
N GLU A 214 -10.87 -18.37 7.56
CA GLU A 214 -11.25 -17.37 8.56
C GLU A 214 -10.55 -16.02 8.31
N LEU A 215 -9.25 -16.04 8.03
CA LEU A 215 -8.51 -14.82 7.68
C LEU A 215 -9.09 -14.11 6.46
N ALA A 216 -9.52 -14.86 5.43
CA ALA A 216 -10.19 -14.28 4.28
C ALA A 216 -11.46 -13.53 4.67
N GLN A 217 -12.27 -14.08 5.58
CA GLN A 217 -13.48 -13.43 6.08
C GLN A 217 -13.17 -12.19 6.93
N ILE A 218 -12.16 -12.29 7.80
CA ILE A 218 -11.70 -11.17 8.64
C ILE A 218 -11.22 -10.02 7.75
N TYR A 219 -10.36 -10.28 6.77
CA TYR A 219 -9.83 -9.23 5.89
C TYR A 219 -10.92 -8.60 5.02
N ALA A 220 -11.88 -9.39 4.52
CA ALA A 220 -13.04 -8.85 3.81
C ALA A 220 -13.82 -7.89 4.70
N ARG A 221 -14.11 -8.28 5.95
CA ARG A 221 -14.80 -7.44 6.94
C ARG A 221 -14.04 -6.15 7.23
N VAL A 222 -12.73 -6.24 7.44
CA VAL A 222 -11.87 -5.07 7.72
C VAL A 222 -11.88 -4.09 6.55
N ILE A 223 -11.71 -4.57 5.32
CA ILE A 223 -11.75 -3.72 4.11
C ILE A 223 -13.13 -3.09 3.94
N ASN A 224 -14.22 -3.85 4.11
CA ASN A 224 -15.57 -3.31 4.00
C ASN A 224 -15.85 -2.23 5.05
N ARG A 225 -15.43 -2.45 6.31
CA ARG A 225 -15.55 -1.45 7.38
C ARG A 225 -14.70 -0.20 7.13
N ALA A 226 -13.51 -0.37 6.57
CA ALA A 226 -12.68 0.76 6.17
C ALA A 226 -13.32 1.62 5.06
N LEU A 227 -14.25 1.04 4.29
CA LEU A 227 -14.98 1.70 3.22
C LEU A 227 -16.38 2.19 3.63
N GLU A 228 -16.79 1.98 4.88
CA GLU A 228 -18.02 2.57 5.42
C GLU A 228 -17.92 4.10 5.35
N ASP A 229 -19.04 4.74 5.00
CA ASP A 229 -19.15 6.21 4.83
C ASP A 229 -18.20 6.84 3.79
N LYS A 230 -17.55 6.02 2.94
CA LYS A 230 -16.71 6.50 1.85
C LYS A 230 -17.50 7.51 0.97
N PRO A 231 -16.96 8.71 0.73
CA PRO A 231 -17.60 9.71 -0.13
C PRO A 231 -18.01 9.16 -1.50
N ALA A 232 -19.14 9.62 -2.00
CA ALA A 232 -19.78 9.08 -3.21
C ALA A 232 -18.95 9.32 -4.49
N ASP A 233 -18.19 10.42 -4.54
CA ASP A 233 -17.30 10.81 -5.64
C ASP A 233 -15.87 10.27 -5.47
N LEU A 234 -15.55 9.57 -4.38
CA LEU A 234 -14.27 8.88 -4.20
C LEU A 234 -14.32 7.49 -4.84
N THR A 235 -13.45 7.24 -5.80
CA THR A 235 -13.17 5.89 -6.30
C THR A 235 -12.12 5.23 -5.42
N VAL A 236 -12.41 4.02 -4.93
CA VAL A 236 -11.40 3.15 -4.30
C VAL A 236 -11.22 1.91 -5.15
N GLY A 237 -10.00 1.75 -5.70
CA GLY A 237 -9.58 0.53 -6.39
C GLY A 237 -8.94 -0.47 -5.44
N LEU A 238 -9.05 -1.77 -5.74
CA LEU A 238 -8.29 -2.81 -5.07
C LEU A 238 -7.38 -3.50 -6.10
N HIS A 239 -6.07 -3.34 -5.95
CA HIS A 239 -5.10 -4.04 -6.78
C HIS A 239 -4.67 -5.33 -6.09
N VAL A 240 -5.08 -6.47 -6.65
CA VAL A 240 -4.66 -7.79 -6.16
C VAL A 240 -3.43 -8.27 -6.95
N CYS A 241 -2.29 -8.37 -6.28
CA CYS A 241 -1.02 -8.77 -6.88
C CYS A 241 -0.47 -10.06 -6.27
N ARG A 242 0.33 -10.81 -7.02
CA ARG A 242 1.06 -12.01 -6.53
C ARG A 242 2.38 -11.68 -5.83
N GLY A 243 2.61 -10.39 -5.53
CA GLY A 243 3.90 -9.84 -5.14
C GLY A 243 4.81 -9.71 -6.37
N ASN A 244 5.40 -8.53 -6.57
CA ASN A 244 6.43 -8.31 -7.59
C ASN A 244 7.64 -7.66 -6.93
N PHE A 245 8.79 -8.30 -7.00
CA PHE A 245 10.08 -7.67 -6.67
C PHE A 245 11.08 -8.06 -7.75
N ARG A 246 11.56 -7.07 -8.51
CA ARG A 246 12.52 -7.29 -9.62
C ARG A 246 12.07 -8.37 -10.61
N SER A 247 10.80 -8.33 -11.04
CA SER A 247 10.23 -9.30 -11.99
C SER A 247 10.10 -10.74 -11.46
N THR A 248 10.14 -10.93 -10.14
CA THR A 248 9.89 -12.22 -9.47
C THR A 248 8.56 -12.17 -8.71
N TRP A 249 7.89 -13.32 -8.57
CA TRP A 249 6.61 -13.47 -7.89
C TRP A 249 6.75 -14.21 -6.55
N ILE A 250 5.81 -13.97 -5.61
CA ILE A 250 5.77 -14.67 -4.31
C ILE A 250 4.91 -15.94 -4.37
N SER A 251 3.90 -16.00 -5.25
CA SER A 251 2.97 -17.14 -5.28
C SER A 251 2.35 -17.42 -6.66
N GLU A 252 1.91 -18.67 -6.86
CA GLU A 252 1.16 -19.16 -8.03
C GLU A 252 -0.21 -19.72 -7.59
N GLY A 253 -1.24 -19.58 -8.46
CA GLY A 253 -2.60 -20.08 -8.20
C GLY A 253 -3.70 -19.33 -8.96
N ALA A 254 -4.81 -20.01 -9.30
CA ALA A 254 -5.93 -19.41 -10.05
C ALA A 254 -6.81 -18.50 -9.16
N MET A 255 -7.14 -17.30 -9.63
CA MET A 255 -7.92 -16.29 -8.87
C MET A 255 -9.42 -16.64 -8.68
N ASN A 256 -9.89 -17.80 -9.15
CA ASN A 256 -11.30 -18.18 -9.09
C ASN A 256 -11.85 -18.26 -7.65
N ARG A 257 -11.00 -18.50 -6.64
CA ARG A 257 -11.40 -18.55 -5.22
C ARG A 257 -11.73 -17.16 -4.65
N TRP A 258 -11.11 -16.08 -5.17
CA TRP A 258 -11.36 -14.69 -4.76
C TRP A 258 -12.81 -14.24 -5.00
N ARG A 259 -13.41 -14.68 -6.12
CA ARG A 259 -14.80 -14.33 -6.49
C ARG A 259 -15.83 -14.72 -5.43
N LYS A 260 -15.57 -15.78 -4.64
CA LYS A 260 -16.49 -16.24 -3.58
C LYS A 260 -16.51 -15.32 -2.36
N CYS A 261 -15.42 -14.61 -2.08
CA CYS A 261 -15.34 -13.69 -0.94
C CYS A 261 -15.85 -12.28 -1.31
N CYS A 262 -15.59 -11.81 -2.54
CA CYS A 262 -16.04 -10.49 -3.00
C CYS A 262 -17.52 -10.42 -3.43
N SER A 263 -18.23 -11.55 -3.47
CA SER A 263 -19.66 -11.61 -3.84
C SER A 263 -20.61 -11.63 -2.64
N ALA A 264 -20.09 -11.62 -1.40
CA ALA A 264 -20.89 -11.39 -0.21
C ALA A 264 -21.21 -9.89 -0.12
N ARG A 265 -22.27 -9.47 -0.83
CA ARG A 265 -22.99 -8.22 -0.56
C ARG A 265 -24.08 -8.49 0.46
#